data_AF-A0A3D1LFB8-F1
#
_entry.id   AF-A0A3D1LFB8-F1
#
_cell.length_a   1.000
_cell.length_b   1.000
_cell.length_c   1.000
_cell.angle_alpha   90.00
_cell.angle_beta   90.00
_cell.angle_gamma   90.00
#
_symmetry.space_group_name_H-M   'P 1'
#
loop_
_entity.id
_entity.type
_entity.pdbx_description
1 polymer ?
#
loop_
_entity_poly.entity_id
_entity_poly.type
_entity_poly.pdbx_seq_one_letter_code
_entity_poly.pdbx_strand_id
1 'polypeptide(L)'
;LTGILDACELSYFEPEVARVFENAIERLFYSDNLRIGQAVLPQSRVRSRLHRLNYFVLQEAESKLHANRNVPVRDSTKYVMSTIYNCITETESDLLVDPYLNSLRSPPGKGRG
;
A
#
# COMPACT_ATOMS: atom_id res chain seq x y z
N LEU A 1 -10.75 -11.17 -5.26
CA LEU A 1 -11.08 -9.74 -5.38
C LEU A 1 -12.07 -9.31 -4.29
N THR A 2 -13.26 -9.91 -4.18
CA THR A 2 -14.29 -9.53 -3.18
C THR A 2 -13.74 -9.39 -1.76
N GLY A 3 -13.07 -10.40 -1.21
CA GLY A 3 -12.50 -10.30 0.14
C GLY A 3 -11.39 -9.24 0.31
N ILE A 4 -10.75 -8.78 -0.77
CA ILE A 4 -9.80 -7.65 -0.71
C ILE A 4 -10.58 -6.34 -0.62
N LEU A 5 -11.61 -6.17 -1.45
CA LEU A 5 -12.45 -4.97 -1.46
C LEU A 5 -13.25 -4.83 -0.15
N ASP A 6 -13.74 -5.94 0.41
CA ASP A 6 -14.45 -5.94 1.69
C ASP A 6 -13.53 -5.43 2.83
N ALA A 7 -12.28 -5.91 2.87
CA ALA A 7 -11.30 -5.48 3.88
C ALA A 7 -10.90 -4.00 3.77
N CYS A 8 -11.06 -3.41 2.57
CA CYS A 8 -10.76 -2.02 2.32
C CYS A 8 -11.82 -1.06 2.87
N GLU A 9 -13.01 -1.56 3.21
CA GLU A 9 -14.12 -0.79 3.76
C GLU A 9 -14.40 0.51 2.98
N LEU A 10 -14.49 0.38 1.65
CA LEU A 10 -14.55 1.52 0.71
C LEU A 10 -15.70 2.51 0.98
N SER A 11 -16.74 2.09 1.69
CA SER A 11 -17.87 2.93 2.11
C SER A 11 -17.49 4.06 3.06
N TYR A 12 -16.32 4.03 3.71
CA TYR A 12 -15.85 5.11 4.59
C TYR A 12 -15.15 6.25 3.83
N PHE A 13 -14.85 6.07 2.55
CA PHE A 13 -14.24 7.10 1.70
C PHE A 13 -15.32 7.93 0.99
N GLU A 14 -14.94 9.10 0.48
CA GLU A 14 -15.79 9.83 -0.45
C GLU A 14 -16.12 8.97 -1.69
N PRO A 15 -17.35 9.03 -2.24
CA PRO A 15 -17.76 8.16 -3.35
C PRO A 15 -16.82 8.21 -4.56
N GLU A 16 -16.27 9.37 -4.86
CA GLU A 16 -15.30 9.58 -5.94
C GLU A 16 -13.98 8.87 -5.66
N VAL A 17 -13.47 8.97 -4.43
CA VAL A 17 -12.23 8.31 -3.99
C VAL A 17 -12.42 6.80 -3.95
N ALA A 18 -13.53 6.33 -3.39
CA ALA A 18 -13.89 4.91 -3.33
C ALA A 18 -13.88 4.25 -4.72
N ARG A 19 -14.49 4.91 -5.72
CA ARG A 19 -14.50 4.43 -7.12
C ARG A 19 -13.10 4.37 -7.73
N VAL A 20 -12.26 5.36 -7.44
CA VAL A 20 -10.87 5.39 -7.92
C VAL A 20 -10.07 4.25 -7.32
N PHE A 21 -10.22 4.00 -6.01
CA PHE A 21 -9.56 2.88 -5.32
C PHE A 21 -10.05 1.52 -5.79
N GLU A 22 -11.36 1.32 -5.92
CA GLU A 22 -11.92 0.09 -6.48
C GLU A 22 -11.32 -0.20 -7.86
N ASN A 23 -11.36 0.78 -8.77
CA ASN A 23 -10.82 0.61 -10.12
C ASN A 23 -9.32 0.29 -10.12
N ALA A 24 -8.55 0.96 -9.27
CA ALA A 24 -7.12 0.72 -9.15
C ALA A 24 -6.81 -0.67 -8.58
N ILE A 25 -7.55 -1.12 -7.57
CA ILE A 25 -7.41 -2.45 -6.96
C ILE A 25 -7.77 -3.54 -7.96
N GLU A 26 -8.87 -3.38 -8.71
CA GLU A 26 -9.24 -4.31 -9.78
C GLU A 26 -8.14 -4.43 -10.84
N ARG A 27 -7.63 -3.28 -11.31
CA ARG A 27 -6.53 -3.26 -12.29
C ARG A 27 -5.28 -3.92 -11.72
N LEU A 28 -4.90 -3.65 -10.47
CA LEU A 28 -3.77 -4.30 -9.82
C LEU A 28 -3.96 -5.82 -9.72
N PHE A 29 -5.19 -6.27 -9.43
CA PHE A 29 -5.51 -7.69 -9.26
C PHE A 29 -5.46 -8.46 -10.58
N TYR A 30 -5.91 -7.84 -11.68
CA TYR A 30 -5.98 -8.49 -13.00
C TYR A 30 -4.76 -8.24 -13.89
N SER A 31 -3.93 -7.23 -13.62
CA SER A 31 -2.73 -6.97 -14.43
C SER A 31 -1.73 -8.14 -14.38
N ASP A 32 -1.08 -8.44 -15.50
CA ASP A 32 -0.04 -9.48 -15.59
C ASP A 32 1.24 -9.10 -14.85
N ASN A 33 1.52 -7.80 -14.78
CA ASN A 33 2.65 -7.25 -14.06
C ASN A 33 2.38 -5.82 -13.61
N LEU A 34 3.17 -5.36 -12.64
CA LEU A 34 3.17 -3.99 -12.17
C LEU A 34 4.59 -3.43 -12.28
N ARG A 35 4.73 -2.32 -12.99
CA ARG A 35 6.01 -1.60 -13.07
C ARG A 35 6.06 -0.51 -12.00
N ILE A 36 7.07 -0.57 -11.13
CA ILE A 36 7.35 0.44 -10.13
C ILE A 36 8.81 0.87 -10.30
N GLY A 37 9.02 2.12 -10.73
CA GLY A 37 10.35 2.60 -11.12
C GLY A 37 10.97 1.72 -12.21
N GLN A 38 12.11 1.10 -11.90
CA GLN A 38 12.79 0.15 -12.79
C GLN A 38 12.43 -1.32 -12.53
N ALA A 39 11.67 -1.62 -11.47
CA ALA A 39 11.25 -2.97 -11.15
C ALA A 39 9.96 -3.34 -11.91
N VAL A 40 9.88 -4.59 -12.36
CA VAL A 40 8.65 -5.19 -12.90
C VAL A 40 8.28 -6.36 -12.00
N LEU A 41 7.14 -6.24 -11.34
CA LEU A 41 6.64 -7.21 -10.37
C LEU A 41 5.65 -8.15 -11.05
N PRO A 42 5.79 -9.47 -10.89
CA PRO A 42 4.84 -10.43 -11.48
C PRO A 42 3.50 -10.41 -10.74
N GLN A 43 2.42 -10.75 -11.46
CA GLN A 43 1.04 -10.79 -10.94
C GLN A 43 0.89 -11.53 -9.60
N SER A 44 1.57 -12.67 -9.42
CA SER A 44 1.50 -13.45 -8.17
C SER A 44 1.98 -12.66 -6.96
N ARG A 45 3.04 -11.85 -7.13
CA ARG A 45 3.56 -10.96 -6.08
C ARG A 45 2.61 -9.81 -5.81
N VAL A 46 2.07 -9.21 -6.87
CA VAL A 46 1.08 -8.12 -6.74
C VAL A 46 -0.13 -8.60 -5.95
N ARG A 47 -0.74 -9.73 -6.35
CA ARG A 47 -1.90 -10.32 -5.66
C ARG A 47 -1.60 -10.66 -4.19
N SER A 48 -0.45 -11.27 -3.93
CA SER A 48 -0.04 -11.60 -2.56
C SER A 48 0.03 -10.36 -1.66
N ARG A 49 0.49 -9.22 -2.19
CA ARG A 49 0.51 -7.95 -1.45
C ARG A 49 -0.89 -7.34 -1.31
N LEU A 50 -1.73 -7.40 -2.35
CA LEU A 50 -3.11 -6.89 -2.29
C LEU A 50 -3.94 -7.53 -1.18
N HIS A 51 -3.67 -8.79 -0.81
CA HIS A 51 -4.34 -9.44 0.32
C HIS A 51 -4.06 -8.79 1.68
N ARG A 52 -3.09 -7.88 1.77
CA ARG A 52 -2.79 -7.10 2.96
C ARG A 52 -3.48 -5.73 3.00
N LEU A 53 -4.22 -5.38 1.94
CA LEU A 53 -4.98 -4.14 1.92
C LEU A 53 -6.06 -4.15 2.98
N ASN A 54 -6.22 -2.99 3.60
CA ASN A 54 -7.31 -2.67 4.51
C ASN A 54 -7.58 -1.16 4.47
N TYR A 55 -8.61 -0.73 5.19
CA TYR A 55 -8.97 0.68 5.33
C TYR A 55 -7.77 1.58 5.65
N PHE A 56 -6.95 1.25 6.65
CA PHE A 56 -5.82 2.09 7.08
C PHE A 56 -4.78 2.29 5.99
N VAL A 57 -4.46 1.24 5.23
CA VAL A 57 -3.51 1.32 4.12
C VAL A 57 -4.05 2.22 3.00
N LEU A 58 -5.36 2.15 2.69
CA LEU A 58 -5.98 3.01 1.70
C LEU A 58 -6.11 4.46 2.17
N GLN A 59 -6.38 4.69 3.46
CA GLN A 59 -6.40 6.01 4.05
C GLN A 59 -5.03 6.70 3.94
N GLU A 60 -3.95 5.95 4.15
CA GLU A 60 -2.60 6.44 3.94
C GLU A 60 -2.32 6.75 2.46
N ALA A 61 -2.79 5.89 1.55
CA ALA A 61 -2.68 6.13 0.12
C ALA A 61 -3.43 7.40 -0.31
N GLU A 62 -4.64 7.62 0.19
CA GLU A 62 -5.43 8.84 -0.03
C GLU A 62 -4.64 10.09 0.41
N SER A 63 -4.08 10.07 1.63
CA SER A 63 -3.26 11.15 2.16
C SER A 63 -2.07 11.47 1.25
N LYS A 64 -1.34 10.44 0.77
CA LYS A 64 -0.20 10.59 -0.14
C LYS A 64 -0.61 11.13 -1.52
N LEU A 65 -1.77 10.72 -2.03
CA LEU A 65 -2.30 11.23 -3.30
C LEU A 65 -2.63 12.72 -3.19
N HIS A 66 -3.29 13.16 -2.11
CA HIS A 66 -3.59 14.58 -1.89
C HIS A 66 -2.36 15.43 -1.55
N ALA A 67 -1.33 14.83 -0.97
CA ALA A 67 -0.05 15.49 -0.72
C ALA A 67 0.73 15.78 -2.01
N ASN A 68 0.42 15.11 -3.14
CA ASN A 68 1.05 15.40 -4.42
C ASN A 68 0.57 16.73 -5.00
N ARG A 69 1.22 17.82 -4.59
CA ARG A 69 0.90 19.19 -5.03
C ARG A 69 1.71 19.67 -6.23
N ASN A 70 2.82 18.98 -6.57
CA ASN A 70 3.88 19.56 -7.39
C ASN A 70 4.35 18.69 -8.56
N VAL A 71 3.94 17.41 -8.64
CA VAL A 71 4.39 16.52 -9.71
C VAL A 71 3.28 16.34 -10.74
N PRO A 72 3.48 16.77 -12.00
CA PRO A 72 2.51 16.51 -13.06
C PRO A 72 2.41 15.01 -13.31
N VAL A 73 1.24 14.45 -13.01
CA VAL A 73 0.95 13.03 -13.19
C VAL A 73 0.46 12.81 -14.61
N ARG A 74 1.29 12.18 -15.45
CA ARG A 74 0.94 11.88 -16.85
C ARG A 74 -0.08 10.74 -16.99
N ASP A 75 -0.08 9.80 -16.05
CA ASP A 75 -0.97 8.64 -16.02
C ASP A 75 -1.50 8.46 -14.59
N SER A 76 -2.66 9.05 -14.33
CA SER A 76 -3.28 9.12 -13.00
C SER A 76 -3.59 7.74 -12.44
N THR A 77 -4.06 6.83 -13.29
CA THR A 77 -4.36 5.45 -12.89
C THR A 77 -3.09 4.71 -12.46
N LYS A 78 -2.01 4.78 -13.25
CA LYS A 78 -0.74 4.15 -12.85
C LYS A 78 -0.18 4.75 -11.57
N TYR A 79 -0.33 6.06 -11.37
CA TYR A 79 0.12 6.71 -10.15
C TYR A 79 -0.64 6.19 -8.93
N VAL A 80 -1.99 6.18 -8.98
CA VAL A 80 -2.82 5.61 -7.90
C VAL A 80 -2.45 4.15 -7.62
N MET A 81 -2.34 3.32 -8.66
CA MET A 81 -1.96 1.91 -8.51
C MET A 81 -0.59 1.75 -7.83
N SER A 82 0.38 2.59 -8.20
CA SER A 82 1.72 2.55 -7.61
C SER A 82 1.72 3.04 -6.17
N THR A 83 0.96 4.09 -5.86
CA THR A 83 0.82 4.61 -4.49
C THR A 83 0.19 3.58 -3.56
N ILE A 84 -0.91 2.94 -3.98
CA ILE A 84 -1.54 1.85 -3.20
C ILE A 84 -0.53 0.74 -2.93
N TYR A 85 0.18 0.27 -3.97
CA TYR A 85 1.14 -0.81 -3.80
C TYR A 85 2.29 -0.42 -2.85
N ASN A 86 2.81 0.81 -2.99
CA ASN A 86 3.89 1.31 -2.14
C ASN A 86 3.44 1.41 -0.68
N CYS A 87 2.23 1.89 -0.39
CA CYS A 87 1.68 1.92 0.96
C CYS A 87 1.69 0.54 1.62
N ILE A 88 1.27 -0.51 0.91
CA ILE A 88 1.32 -1.89 1.45
C ILE A 88 2.75 -2.27 1.88
N THR A 89 3.74 -1.92 1.05
CA THR A 89 5.15 -2.28 1.32
C THR A 89 5.85 -1.38 2.32
N GLU A 90 5.43 -0.12 2.41
CA GLU A 90 5.97 0.86 3.35
C GLU A 90 5.53 0.53 4.78
N THR A 91 4.26 0.18 5.00
CA THR A 91 3.79 -0.30 6.32
C THR A 91 4.63 -1.48 6.84
N GLU A 92 5.06 -2.40 5.96
CA GLU A 92 5.93 -3.51 6.36
C GLU A 92 7.35 -3.07 6.70
N SER A 93 7.87 -2.13 5.90
CA SER A 93 9.23 -1.63 6.05
C SER A 93 9.35 -0.79 7.32
N ASP A 94 8.36 0.06 7.59
CA ASP A 94 8.26 0.90 8.77
C ASP A 94 8.24 0.05 10.05
N LEU A 95 7.44 -1.02 10.09
CA LEU A 95 7.42 -1.97 11.21
C LEU A 95 8.75 -2.70 11.43
N LEU A 96 9.55 -2.89 10.38
CA LEU A 96 10.86 -3.53 10.49
C LEU A 96 11.92 -2.58 11.06
N VAL A 97 11.86 -1.30 10.71
CA VAL A 97 12.83 -0.29 11.17
C VAL A 97 12.37 0.46 12.42
N ASP A 98 11.16 0.21 12.92
CA ASP A 98 10.60 0.84 14.11
C ASP A 98 11.52 0.63 15.35
N PRO A 99 12.11 1.71 15.90
CA PRO A 99 13.07 1.59 17.01
C PRO A 99 12.44 1.02 18.29
N TYR A 100 11.16 1.30 18.54
CA TYR A 100 10.45 0.82 19.72
C TYR A 100 10.23 -0.69 19.63
N LEU A 101 9.67 -1.19 18.52
CA LEU A 101 9.49 -2.61 18.27
C LEU A 101 10.82 -3.37 18.26
N ASN A 102 11.87 -2.76 17.70
CA ASN A 102 13.22 -3.33 17.72
C ASN A 102 13.81 -3.38 19.14
N SER A 103 13.52 -2.39 19.99
CA SER A 103 13.89 -2.42 21.41
C SER A 103 13.18 -3.54 22.18
N LEU A 104 11.91 -3.83 21.88
CA LEU A 104 11.15 -4.92 22.50
C LEU A 104 11.61 -6.31 22.07
N ARG A 105 12.17 -6.44 20.85
CA ARG A 105 12.79 -7.67 20.35
C ARG A 105 14.18 -7.92 20.94
N SER A 106 14.77 -6.92 21.58
CA SER A 106 16.05 -7.08 22.25
C SER A 106 15.87 -7.94 23.49
N PRO A 107 16.64 -9.04 23.66
CA PRO A 107 16.56 -9.85 24.87
C PRO A 107 16.82 -8.96 26.11
N PRO A 108 16.13 -9.20 27.24
CA PRO A 108 16.42 -8.48 28.48
C PRO A 108 17.91 -8.62 28.79
N GLY A 109 18.54 -7.48 29.06
CA GLY A 109 19.97 -7.25 28.91
C GLY A 109 20.85 -8.39 29.42
N LYS A 110 21.75 -8.84 28.54
CA LYS A 110 23.05 -9.31 29.01
C LYS A 110 23.77 -8.06 29.53
N GLY A 111 23.58 -7.76 30.81
CA GLY A 111 24.33 -6.73 31.52
C GLY A 111 25.80 -6.90 31.18
N ARG A 112 26.40 -5.87 30.58
CA ARG A 112 27.84 -5.81 30.38
C ARG A 112 28.42 -5.49 31.76
N GLY A 113 29.16 -6.45 32.32
CA GLY A 113 30.11 -6.20 33.39
C GLY A 113 31.32 -5.41 32.90
#